data_AF-A0A075LQ10-F1
#
_entry.id   AF-A0A075LQ10-F1
#
_cell.length_a   1.000
_cell.length_b   1.000
_cell.length_c   1.000
_cell.angle_alpha   90.00
_cell.angle_beta   90.00
_cell.angle_gamma   90.00
#
_symmetry.space_group_name_H-M   'P 1'
#
loop_
_entity.id
_entity.type
_entity.pdbx_description
1 polymer ?
#
loop_
_entity_poly.entity_id
_entity_poly.type
_entity_poly.pdbx_seq_one_letter_code
_entity_poly.pdbx_strand_id
1 'polypeptide(L)'
;MSTKKDKFSGLLSKKNMGAEKNEVHLQSAHQSLFNEEPEIKKTEEKKTESPRKKKLFEEEYSRATFYIENDLLKQIKDHAGRTKGEKTRIVNEAIQQYLDNHYK
;
A
#
# COMPACT_ATOMS: atom_id res chain seq x y z
N MET A 1 -11.23 42.71 -14.72
CA MET A 1 -10.67 42.02 -13.54
C MET A 1 -11.68 40.98 -13.08
N SER A 2 -11.35 39.68 -13.11
CA SER A 2 -12.25 38.60 -12.66
C SER A 2 -12.30 38.56 -11.13
N THR A 3 -13.50 38.53 -10.56
CA THR A 3 -13.70 38.55 -9.11
C THR A 3 -13.55 37.14 -8.52
N LYS A 4 -13.21 37.04 -7.23
CA LYS A 4 -13.06 35.74 -6.54
C LYS A 4 -14.34 34.88 -6.60
N LYS A 5 -15.52 35.47 -6.81
CA LYS A 5 -16.80 34.77 -7.01
C LYS A 5 -16.85 34.01 -8.34
N ASP A 6 -16.26 34.55 -9.40
CA ASP A 6 -16.25 33.94 -10.74
C ASP A 6 -15.35 32.69 -10.81
N LYS A 7 -14.35 32.61 -9.92
CA LYS A 7 -13.44 31.46 -9.81
C LYS A 7 -14.08 30.28 -9.07
N PHE A 8 -15.02 30.55 -8.17
CA PHE A 8 -15.71 29.52 -7.40
C PHE A 8 -16.86 28.85 -8.17
N SER A 9 -17.58 29.60 -9.00
CA SER A 9 -18.66 29.05 -9.84
C SER A 9 -18.14 28.03 -10.87
N GLY A 10 -16.93 28.24 -11.41
CA GLY A 10 -16.28 27.31 -12.33
C GLY A 10 -15.80 25.99 -11.70
N LEU A 11 -15.67 25.93 -10.37
CA LEU A 11 -15.30 24.69 -9.66
C LEU A 11 -16.53 23.81 -9.37
N LEU A 12 -17.69 24.42 -9.14
CA LEU A 12 -18.94 23.70 -8.90
C LEU A 12 -19.51 23.09 -10.18
N SER A 13 -19.40 23.76 -11.33
CA SER A 13 -19.87 23.21 -12.61
C SER A 13 -19.07 22.00 -13.07
N LYS A 14 -17.76 21.94 -12.79
CA LYS A 14 -16.92 20.77 -13.10
C LYS A 14 -17.24 19.53 -12.27
N LYS A 15 -17.81 19.68 -11.06
CA LYS A 15 -18.15 18.54 -10.20
C LYS A 15 -19.42 17.82 -10.66
N ASN A 16 -20.37 18.53 -11.25
CA ASN A 16 -21.64 17.95 -11.69
C ASN A 16 -21.53 17.09 -12.97
N MET A 17 -20.54 17.33 -13.84
CA MET A 17 -20.35 16.50 -15.05
C MET A 17 -19.76 15.10 -14.78
N GLY A 18 -19.15 14.87 -13.61
CA GLY A 18 -18.58 13.58 -13.23
C GLY A 18 -19.55 12.64 -12.50
N ALA A 19 -20.67 13.18 -11.98
CA ALA A 19 -21.64 12.41 -11.21
C ALA A 19 -22.59 11.61 -12.12
N GLU A 20 -23.03 12.18 -13.25
CA GLU A 20 -24.00 11.54 -14.16
C GLU A 20 -23.46 10.28 -14.85
N LYS A 21 -22.14 10.19 -15.05
CA LYS A 21 -21.51 9.02 -15.69
C LYS A 21 -21.40 7.80 -14.77
N ASN A 22 -21.45 7.99 -13.45
CA ASN A 22 -21.31 6.90 -12.47
C ASN A 22 -22.66 6.27 -12.08
N GLU A 23 -23.78 6.99 -12.22
CA GLU A 23 -25.10 6.46 -11.85
C GLU A 23 -25.59 5.37 -12.83
N VAL A 24 -25.35 5.54 -14.13
CA VAL A 24 -25.74 4.56 -15.17
C VAL A 24 -25.03 3.21 -14.96
N HIS A 25 -23.77 3.24 -14.51
CA HIS A 25 -23.00 2.02 -14.29
C HIS A 25 -23.48 1.22 -13.07
N LEU A 26 -23.97 1.91 -12.03
CA LEU A 26 -24.49 1.28 -10.80
C LEU A 26 -25.87 0.64 -11.02
N GLN A 27 -26.74 1.26 -11.83
CA GLN A 27 -28.06 0.68 -12.14
C GLN A 27 -27.95 -0.61 -12.97
N SER A 28 -27.00 -0.67 -13.92
CA SER A 28 -26.75 -1.87 -14.72
C SER A 28 -26.26 -3.07 -13.90
N ALA A 29 -25.49 -2.83 -12.83
CA ALA A 29 -24.99 -3.88 -11.95
C ALA A 29 -26.06 -4.45 -11.01
N HIS A 30 -27.05 -3.64 -10.62
CA HIS A 30 -28.16 -4.09 -9.79
C HIS A 30 -29.21 -4.91 -10.56
N GLN A 31 -29.37 -4.67 -11.86
CA GLN A 31 -30.37 -5.37 -12.67
C GLN A 31 -29.98 -6.82 -13.01
N SER A 32 -28.68 -7.13 -12.97
CA SER A 32 -28.13 -8.47 -13.20
C SER A 32 -28.18 -9.38 -11.96
N LEU A 33 -28.60 -8.86 -10.79
CA LEU A 33 -28.73 -9.63 -9.55
C LEU A 33 -30.11 -10.27 -9.34
N PHE A 34 -31.13 -9.89 -10.12
CA PHE A 34 -32.53 -10.32 -9.90
C PHE A 34 -33.10 -11.23 -11.01
N ASN A 35 -32.35 -11.49 -12.07
CA ASN A 35 -32.71 -12.46 -13.10
C ASN A 35 -31.65 -13.58 -13.08
N GLU A 36 -31.88 -14.59 -12.26
CA GLU A 36 -31.52 -16.00 -12.49
C GLU A 36 -31.75 -16.78 -11.19
N GLU A 37 -32.84 -17.56 -11.15
CA GLU A 37 -33.00 -18.65 -10.18
C GLU A 37 -31.93 -19.71 -10.50
N PRO A 38 -31.10 -20.16 -9.54
CA PRO A 38 -30.08 -21.15 -9.85
C PRO A 38 -30.63 -22.58 -9.74
N GLU A 39 -30.56 -23.34 -10.83
CA GLU A 39 -30.46 -24.80 -10.77
C GLU A 39 -29.16 -25.18 -10.03
N ILE A 40 -29.31 -25.85 -8.89
CA ILE A 40 -28.20 -26.26 -8.03
C ILE A 40 -27.42 -27.41 -8.70
N LYS A 41 -26.44 -27.08 -9.53
CA LYS A 41 -25.37 -28.01 -9.91
C LYS A 41 -24.20 -27.83 -8.95
N LYS A 42 -23.99 -28.82 -8.09
CA LYS A 42 -22.83 -28.96 -7.19
C LYS A 42 -21.55 -28.93 -8.05
N THR A 43 -21.00 -27.74 -8.19
CA THR A 43 -19.66 -27.56 -8.75
C THR A 43 -18.73 -27.63 -7.56
N GLU A 44 -17.85 -28.63 -7.55
CA GLU A 44 -16.83 -28.78 -6.53
C GLU A 44 -16.01 -27.49 -6.47
N GLU A 45 -16.19 -26.74 -5.38
CA GLU A 45 -15.45 -25.52 -5.11
C GLU A 45 -13.98 -25.89 -4.99
N LYS A 46 -13.24 -25.73 -6.08
CA LYS A 46 -11.78 -25.58 -6.02
C LYS A 46 -11.53 -24.43 -5.07
N LYS A 47 -11.12 -24.76 -3.83
CA LYS A 47 -10.61 -23.80 -2.86
C LYS A 47 -9.43 -23.09 -3.52
N THR A 48 -9.69 -21.97 -4.17
CA THR A 48 -8.67 -21.05 -4.61
C THR A 48 -7.97 -20.60 -3.35
N GLU A 49 -6.71 -21.00 -3.15
CA GLU A 49 -5.90 -20.49 -2.06
C GLU A 49 -5.97 -18.97 -2.12
N SER A 50 -6.51 -18.37 -1.07
CA SER A 50 -6.60 -16.92 -0.99
C SER A 50 -5.18 -16.35 -1.09
N PRO A 51 -4.99 -15.22 -1.81
CA PRO A 51 -3.68 -14.64 -1.97
C PRO A 51 -3.09 -14.37 -0.59
N ARG A 52 -1.96 -15.04 -0.27
CA ARG A 52 -1.25 -14.84 0.99
C ARG A 52 -0.98 -13.34 1.12
N LYS A 53 -1.58 -12.71 2.14
CA LYS A 53 -1.36 -11.30 2.42
C LYS A 53 0.14 -11.11 2.62
N LYS A 54 0.74 -10.17 1.91
CA LYS A 54 2.12 -9.76 2.17
C LYS A 54 2.16 -9.27 3.61
N LYS A 55 3.11 -9.79 4.39
CA LYS A 55 3.32 -9.35 5.77
C LYS A 55 3.55 -7.85 5.77
N LEU A 56 2.91 -7.16 6.70
CA LEU A 56 3.15 -5.74 6.86
C LEU A 56 4.56 -5.54 7.44
N PHE A 57 5.22 -4.44 7.10
CA PHE A 57 6.54 -4.11 7.64
C PHE A 57 6.54 -4.10 9.17
N GLU A 58 5.46 -3.60 9.78
CA GLU A 58 5.28 -3.55 11.24
C GLU A 58 5.10 -4.94 11.88
N GLU A 59 4.76 -5.97 11.11
CA GLU A 59 4.70 -7.36 11.59
C GLU A 59 6.08 -8.04 11.56
N GLU A 60 6.99 -7.57 10.71
CA GLU A 60 8.32 -8.18 10.49
C GLU A 60 9.44 -7.46 11.24
N TYR A 61 9.31 -6.15 11.48
CA TYR A 61 10.36 -5.32 12.09
C TYR A 61 9.87 -4.61 13.36
N SER A 62 10.60 -4.81 14.45
CA SER A 62 10.41 -4.10 15.73
C SER A 62 11.44 -2.98 15.88
N ARG A 63 11.04 -1.86 16.49
CA ARG A 63 11.96 -0.74 16.76
C ARG A 63 12.82 -1.03 17.99
N ALA A 64 14.14 -0.98 17.82
CA ALA A 64 15.12 -1.03 18.90
C ALA A 64 15.96 0.24 18.94
N THR A 65 16.45 0.63 20.12
CA THR A 65 17.30 1.81 20.32
C THR A 65 18.59 1.41 21.01
N PHE A 66 19.73 1.82 20.45
CA PHE A 66 21.07 1.47 20.94
C PHE A 66 22.05 2.58 20.57
N TYR A 67 23.18 2.63 21.28
CA TYR A 67 24.28 3.53 20.96
C TYR A 67 25.12 2.94 19.84
N ILE A 68 25.54 3.80 18.89
CA ILE A 68 26.45 3.42 17.82
C ILE A 68 27.59 4.43 17.77
N GLU A 69 28.76 3.98 17.36
CA GLU A 69 29.92 4.86 17.18
C GLU A 69 29.63 5.92 16.13
N ASN A 70 30.09 7.15 16.39
CA ASN A 70 29.80 8.31 15.53
C ASN A 70 30.37 8.15 14.12
N ASP A 71 31.55 7.57 13.99
CA ASP A 71 32.20 7.33 12.69
C ASP A 71 31.44 6.28 11.88
N LEU A 72 30.96 5.24 12.56
CA LEU A 72 30.16 4.18 11.96
C LEU A 72 28.79 4.70 11.51
N LEU A 73 28.17 5.58 12.32
CA LEU A 73 26.95 6.30 11.92
C LEU A 73 27.17 7.16 10.67
N LYS A 74 28.34 7.81 10.56
CA LYS A 74 28.69 8.63 9.40
C LYS A 74 28.82 7.77 8.15
N GLN A 75 29.56 6.65 8.23
CA GLN A 75 29.69 5.71 7.12
C GLN A 75 28.33 5.17 6.66
N ILE A 76 27.46 4.76 7.59
CA ILE A 76 26.11 4.29 7.23
C ILE A 76 25.31 5.40 6.53
N LYS A 77 25.39 6.65 6.98
CA LYS A 77 24.70 7.78 6.33
C LYS A 77 25.24 8.05 4.92
N ASP A 78 26.55 7.97 4.74
CA ASP A 78 27.22 8.20 3.46
C ASP A 78 26.86 7.10 2.45
N HIS A 79 26.86 5.84 2.88
CA HIS A 79 26.47 4.69 2.04
C HIS A 79 24.97 4.64 1.74
N ALA A 80 24.11 4.94 2.72
CA ALA A 80 22.66 4.91 2.53
C ALA A 80 22.14 6.08 1.68
N GLY A 81 22.90 7.16 1.54
CA GLY A 81 22.49 8.34 0.79
C GLY A 81 21.11 8.89 1.21
N ARG A 82 20.23 9.09 0.23
CA ARG A 82 18.87 9.66 0.42
C ARG A 82 17.74 8.62 0.35
N THR A 83 18.05 7.34 0.19
CA THR A 83 17.04 6.30 0.01
C THR A 83 16.36 5.94 1.32
N LYS A 84 15.02 5.90 1.30
CA LYS A 84 14.22 5.52 2.47
C LYS A 84 14.41 4.03 2.75
N GLY A 85 14.76 3.68 3.98
CA GLY A 85 14.90 2.28 4.44
C GLY A 85 16.29 1.67 4.31
N GLU A 86 17.19 2.29 3.53
CA GLU A 86 18.52 1.70 3.27
C GLU A 86 19.39 1.59 4.53
N LYS A 87 19.28 2.56 5.45
CA LYS A 87 19.95 2.50 6.76
C LYS A 87 19.53 1.28 7.56
N THR A 88 18.23 0.96 7.54
CA THR A 88 17.69 -0.20 8.23
C THR A 88 18.20 -1.50 7.61
N ARG A 89 18.29 -1.55 6.27
CA ARG A 89 18.85 -2.70 5.55
C ARG A 89 20.30 -2.96 5.94
N ILE A 90 21.15 -1.93 5.87
CA ILE A 90 22.59 -2.03 6.20
C ILE A 90 22.78 -2.52 7.64
N VAL A 91 22.03 -1.95 8.59
CA VAL A 91 22.12 -2.35 10.01
C VAL A 91 21.69 -3.80 10.19
N ASN A 92 20.56 -4.21 9.62
CA ASN A 92 20.07 -5.58 9.77
C ASN A 92 21.03 -6.60 9.13
N GLU A 93 21.56 -6.29 7.95
CA GLU A 93 22.52 -7.14 7.24
C GLU A 93 23.83 -7.31 8.04
N ALA A 94 24.37 -6.21 8.57
CA ALA A 94 25.58 -6.25 9.40
C ALA A 94 25.37 -7.08 10.68
N ILE A 95 24.22 -6.94 11.34
CA ILE A 95 23.89 -7.74 12.52
C ILE A 95 23.74 -9.22 12.16
N GLN A 96 23.07 -9.54 11.06
CA GLN A 96 22.93 -10.93 10.60
C GLN A 96 24.30 -11.56 10.30
N GLN A 97 25.17 -10.86 9.57
CA GLN A 97 26.52 -11.34 9.27
C GLN A 97 27.34 -11.55 10.54
N TYR A 98 27.27 -10.63 11.51
CA TYR A 98 27.94 -10.79 12.79
C TYR A 98 27.43 -12.03 13.54
N LEU A 99 26.11 -12.22 13.62
CA LEU A 99 25.52 -13.36 14.31
C LEU A 99 25.85 -14.69 13.62
N ASP A 100 25.78 -14.73 12.29
CA ASP A 100 26.10 -15.92 11.50
C ASP A 100 27.59 -16.30 11.62
N ASN A 101 28.50 -15.32 11.72
CA ASN A 101 29.93 -15.58 11.84
C ASN A 101 30.35 -16.03 13.26
N HIS A 102 29.59 -15.68 14.30
CA HIS A 102 29.97 -15.92 15.69
C HIS A 102 29.21 -17.06 16.39
N TYR A 103 28.00 -17.38 15.93
CA TYR A 103 27.11 -18.32 16.63
C TYR A 103 26.64 -19.49 15.78
N LYS A 104 27.16 -19.66 14.57
CA LYS A 104 26.80 -20.70 13.61
C LYS A 104 28.02 -21.56 13.29
#